data_AF-A0AAE0K9Z1-F1
#
_entry.id   AF-A0AAE0K9Z1-F1
#
_cell.length_a   1.000
_cell.length_b   1.000
_cell.length_c   1.000
_cell.angle_alpha   90.00
_cell.angle_beta   90.00
_cell.angle_gamma   90.00
#
_symmetry.space_group_name_H-M   'P 1'
#
loop_
_entity.id
_entity.type
_entity.pdbx_description
1 polymer ?
#
loop_
_entity_poly.entity_id
_entity_poly.type
_entity_poly.pdbx_seq_one_letter_code
_entity_poly.pdbx_strand_id
1 'polypeptide(L)'
;MMAGFVNWFRCPSCQSGQLHDDPMGRSPIITCVSCHKRYCFHHQELWHETMTCDEYDQFLLDPDNFRSEFETENERAERVQEVEQRRRREMEASDRRYAESLVREENHRRDFQAWCARDDGVAWEEAERGHAKSKSATRDERERVEAERKAAQKKNQFAQDKAKAIEEVKRKKAEKLASEATIQKTTKRCPGFLCGRPIERNEGCAHMTGLLCGHEFCYECLADHQAILKSGNTKHKRGCMYHPDNLPGIDEEEWDDSYM
;
A
#
# COMPACT_ATOMS: atom_id res chain seq x y z
N MET A 1 -1.00 -22.81 -30.59
CA MET A 1 -2.36 -23.36 -30.50
C MET A 1 -2.81 -23.16 -29.06
N MET A 2 -3.74 -22.24 -28.82
CA MET A 2 -4.28 -22.03 -27.47
C MET A 2 -5.20 -23.21 -27.16
N ALA A 3 -4.90 -23.95 -26.11
CA ALA A 3 -5.77 -25.01 -25.62
C ALA A 3 -7.14 -24.39 -25.32
N GLY A 4 -8.16 -24.77 -26.09
CA GLY A 4 -9.53 -24.37 -25.80
C GLY A 4 -9.90 -24.95 -24.44
N PHE A 5 -10.07 -24.08 -23.44
CA PHE A 5 -10.63 -24.46 -22.15
C PHE A 5 -12.04 -24.98 -22.40
N VAL A 6 -12.20 -26.30 -22.37
CA VAL A 6 -13.51 -26.94 -22.50
C VAL A 6 -14.28 -26.61 -21.22
N ASN A 7 -15.26 -25.71 -21.34
CA ASN A 7 -16.10 -25.23 -20.23
C ASN A 7 -17.17 -26.27 -19.85
N TRP A 8 -16.80 -27.54 -19.80
CA TRP A 8 -17.69 -28.68 -19.66
C TRP A 8 -17.56 -29.29 -18.27
N PHE A 9 -18.69 -29.41 -17.58
CA PHE A 9 -18.78 -29.98 -16.24
C PHE A 9 -19.66 -31.22 -16.25
N ARG A 10 -19.18 -32.30 -15.63
CA ARG A 10 -19.93 -33.54 -15.43
C ARG A 10 -20.26 -33.70 -13.95
N CYS A 11 -21.55 -33.77 -13.63
CA CYS A 11 -21.99 -33.91 -12.24
C CYS A 11 -21.58 -35.27 -11.64
N PRO A 12 -20.86 -35.32 -10.49
CA PRO A 12 -20.51 -36.58 -9.85
C PRO A 12 -21.73 -37.37 -9.34
N SER A 13 -22.78 -36.68 -8.88
CA SER A 13 -23.96 -37.33 -8.28
C SER A 13 -24.94 -37.91 -9.31
N CYS A 14 -25.22 -37.20 -10.40
CA CYS A 14 -26.27 -37.60 -11.37
C CYS A 14 -25.74 -37.79 -12.80
N GLN A 15 -24.43 -37.61 -13.01
CA GLN A 15 -23.71 -37.84 -14.27
C GLN A 15 -24.17 -36.98 -15.45
N SER A 16 -25.14 -36.06 -15.24
CA SER A 16 -25.55 -35.07 -16.23
C SER A 16 -24.38 -34.16 -16.57
N GLY A 17 -24.19 -33.89 -17.86
CA GLY A 17 -23.22 -32.93 -18.35
C GLY A 17 -23.87 -31.58 -18.62
N GLN A 18 -23.15 -30.50 -18.31
CA GLN A 18 -23.58 -29.13 -18.64
C GLN A 18 -22.37 -28.25 -18.94
N LEU A 19 -22.60 -27.16 -19.66
CA LEU A 19 -21.60 -26.11 -19.83
C LEU A 19 -21.66 -25.17 -18.62
N HIS A 20 -20.49 -24.69 -18.20
CA HIS A 20 -20.41 -23.59 -17.25
C HIS A 20 -20.63 -22.27 -18.01
N ASP A 21 -21.38 -21.35 -17.43
CA ASP A 21 -21.87 -20.16 -18.15
C ASP A 21 -20.86 -19.00 -18.17
N ASP A 22 -19.80 -19.04 -17.35
CA ASP A 22 -18.75 -18.02 -17.33
C ASP A 22 -17.56 -18.47 -18.19
N PRO A 23 -17.31 -17.84 -19.36
CA PRO A 23 -16.18 -18.17 -20.23
C PRO A 23 -14.84 -17.68 -19.67
N MET A 24 -14.85 -16.80 -18.64
CA MET A 24 -13.64 -16.22 -18.05
C MET A 24 -13.24 -16.89 -16.73
N GLY A 25 -14.00 -17.90 -16.26
CA GLY A 25 -13.65 -18.70 -15.08
C GLY A 25 -13.53 -17.89 -13.78
N ARG A 26 -14.19 -16.73 -13.69
CA ARG A 26 -14.15 -15.87 -12.50
C ARG A 26 -15.09 -16.34 -11.41
N SER A 27 -16.12 -17.07 -11.79
CA SER A 27 -17.03 -17.75 -10.89
C SER A 27 -16.68 -19.25 -10.85
N PRO A 28 -16.09 -19.77 -9.77
CA PRO A 28 -15.74 -21.19 -9.67
C PRO A 28 -16.95 -22.07 -9.29
N ILE A 29 -18.15 -21.50 -9.24
CA ILE A 29 -19.35 -22.17 -8.74
C ILE A 29 -20.26 -22.64 -9.87
N ILE A 30 -20.60 -23.93 -9.87
CA ILE A 30 -21.55 -24.49 -10.82
C ILE A 30 -22.71 -25.18 -10.12
N THR A 31 -23.93 -24.87 -10.54
CA THR A 31 -25.16 -25.50 -10.05
C THR A 31 -25.65 -26.52 -11.06
N CYS A 32 -25.81 -27.77 -10.63
CA CYS A 32 -26.25 -28.83 -11.54
C CYS A 32 -27.70 -28.63 -11.98
N VAL A 33 -27.97 -28.65 -13.30
CA VAL A 33 -29.34 -28.48 -13.82
C VAL A 33 -30.26 -29.65 -13.47
N SER A 34 -29.72 -30.86 -13.33
CA SER A 34 -30.52 -32.07 -13.07
C SER A 34 -30.79 -32.32 -11.58
N CYS A 35 -29.85 -31.97 -10.70
CA CYS A 35 -29.96 -32.26 -9.26
C CYS A 35 -29.88 -31.02 -8.35
N HIS A 36 -29.70 -29.83 -8.91
CA HIS A 36 -29.63 -28.53 -8.21
C HIS A 36 -28.57 -28.40 -7.12
N LYS A 37 -27.66 -29.37 -6.99
CA LYS A 37 -26.50 -29.28 -6.08
C LYS A 37 -25.42 -28.37 -6.66
N ARG A 38 -24.72 -27.65 -5.78
CA ARG A 38 -23.62 -26.74 -6.10
C ARG A 38 -22.28 -27.45 -5.96
N TYR A 39 -21.40 -27.28 -6.94
CA TYR A 39 -20.07 -27.87 -6.99
C TYR A 39 -19.03 -26.80 -7.30
N CYS A 40 -17.79 -27.06 -6.88
CA CYS A 40 -16.62 -26.29 -7.31
C CYS A 40 -16.17 -26.79 -8.70
N PHE A 41 -16.02 -25.89 -9.67
CA PHE A 41 -15.60 -26.23 -11.03
C PHE A 41 -14.14 -26.71 -11.07
N HIS A 42 -13.27 -26.18 -10.20
CA HIS A 42 -11.85 -26.55 -10.13
C HIS A 42 -11.63 -27.91 -9.46
N HIS A 43 -12.28 -28.16 -8.31
CA HIS A 43 -12.09 -29.40 -7.55
C HIS A 43 -13.08 -30.51 -7.93
N GLN A 44 -14.19 -30.19 -8.60
CA GLN A 44 -15.30 -31.12 -8.90
C GLN A 44 -15.96 -31.74 -7.64
N GLU A 45 -15.75 -31.13 -6.48
CA GLU A 45 -16.33 -31.51 -5.19
C GLU A 45 -17.51 -30.60 -4.80
N LEU A 46 -18.17 -30.92 -3.68
CA LEU A 46 -19.23 -30.07 -3.13
C LEU A 46 -18.70 -28.66 -2.90
N TRP A 47 -19.53 -27.66 -3.24
CA TRP A 47 -19.15 -26.26 -3.16
C TRP A 47 -18.78 -25.84 -1.72
N HIS A 48 -17.61 -25.20 -1.57
CA HIS A 48 -17.13 -24.63 -0.32
C HIS A 48 -17.41 -23.11 -0.30
N GLU A 49 -18.39 -22.65 0.48
CA GLU A 49 -18.85 -21.25 0.51
C GLU A 49 -17.88 -20.27 1.20
N THR A 50 -17.09 -20.77 2.15
CA THR A 50 -16.35 -19.92 3.09
C THR A 50 -14.87 -19.76 2.76
N MET A 51 -14.40 -20.33 1.65
CA MET A 51 -12.98 -20.31 1.28
C MET A 51 -12.79 -20.35 -0.24
N THR A 52 -11.71 -19.73 -0.69
CA THR A 52 -11.27 -19.76 -2.09
C THR A 52 -10.78 -21.16 -2.49
N CYS A 53 -10.58 -21.39 -3.79
CA CYS A 53 -10.06 -22.70 -4.25
C CYS A 53 -8.66 -22.98 -3.68
N ASP A 54 -7.78 -21.98 -3.68
CA ASP A 54 -6.41 -22.12 -3.15
C ASP A 54 -6.40 -22.38 -1.62
N GLU A 55 -7.36 -21.79 -0.89
CA GLU A 55 -7.55 -22.05 0.54
C GLU A 55 -8.10 -23.45 0.79
N TYR A 56 -9.02 -23.92 -0.05
CA TYR A 56 -9.54 -25.30 0.04
C TYR A 56 -8.43 -26.33 -0.20
N ASP A 57 -7.54 -26.10 -1.18
CA ASP A 57 -6.38 -26.96 -1.42
C ASP A 57 -5.44 -27.01 -0.20
N GLN A 58 -5.20 -25.88 0.46
CA GLN A 58 -4.41 -25.82 1.68
C GLN A 58 -5.08 -26.57 2.84
N PHE A 59 -6.40 -26.49 2.95
CA PHE A 59 -7.16 -27.24 3.93
C PHE A 59 -7.05 -28.76 3.70
N LEU A 60 -7.08 -29.22 2.45
CA LEU A 60 -6.88 -30.63 2.14
C LEU A 60 -5.46 -31.12 2.46
N LEU A 61 -4.45 -30.25 2.35
CA LEU A 61 -3.05 -30.59 2.65
C LEU A 61 -2.77 -30.70 4.15
N ASP A 62 -3.33 -29.80 4.95
CA ASP A 62 -3.12 -29.77 6.41
C ASP A 62 -4.39 -29.31 7.14
N PRO A 63 -5.37 -30.22 7.34
CA PRO A 63 -6.65 -29.88 7.96
C PRO A 63 -6.51 -29.40 9.41
N ASP A 64 -5.48 -29.86 10.12
CA ASP A 64 -5.28 -29.58 11.54
C ASP A 64 -4.63 -28.21 11.78
N ASN A 65 -3.91 -27.67 10.79
CA ASN A 65 -3.19 -26.40 10.88
C ASN A 65 -3.58 -25.39 9.79
N PHE A 66 -4.65 -25.68 9.06
CA PHE A 66 -5.23 -24.75 8.10
C PHE A 66 -5.68 -23.47 8.81
N ARG A 67 -5.16 -22.34 8.33
CA ARG A 67 -5.56 -21.00 8.78
C ARG A 67 -5.95 -20.19 7.55
N SER A 68 -7.17 -19.71 7.56
CA SER A 68 -7.66 -18.82 6.51
C SER A 68 -6.85 -17.52 6.47
N GLU A 69 -6.88 -16.84 5.33
CA GLU A 69 -6.25 -15.52 5.21
C GLU A 69 -6.84 -14.54 6.23
N PHE A 70 -8.16 -14.59 6.43
CA PHE A 70 -8.88 -13.77 7.38
C PHE A 70 -8.44 -14.00 8.83
N GLU A 71 -8.29 -15.26 9.26
CA GLU A 71 -7.79 -15.58 10.60
C GLU A 71 -6.36 -15.08 10.78
N THR A 72 -5.51 -15.25 9.77
CA THR A 72 -4.13 -14.77 9.80
C THR A 72 -4.07 -13.25 9.89
N GLU A 73 -4.94 -12.53 9.17
CA GLU A 73 -5.04 -11.07 9.24
C GLU A 73 -5.55 -10.61 10.61
N ASN A 74 -6.57 -11.27 11.15
CA ASN A 74 -7.09 -10.96 12.48
C ASN A 74 -6.02 -11.18 13.56
N GLU A 75 -5.28 -12.31 13.53
CA GLU A 75 -4.15 -12.54 14.43
C GLU A 75 -3.07 -11.45 14.31
N ARG A 76 -2.76 -11.00 13.10
CA ARG A 76 -1.80 -9.91 12.87
C ARG A 76 -2.32 -8.60 13.47
N ALA A 77 -3.59 -8.29 13.29
CA ALA A 77 -4.24 -7.10 13.84
C ALA A 77 -4.25 -7.13 15.37
N GLU A 78 -4.60 -8.27 15.97
CA GLU A 78 -4.57 -8.49 17.42
C GLU A 78 -3.17 -8.32 18.00
N ARG A 79 -2.13 -8.86 17.34
CA ARG A 79 -0.73 -8.67 17.76
C ARG A 79 -0.31 -7.21 17.71
N VAL A 80 -0.73 -6.46 16.69
CA VAL A 80 -0.46 -5.02 16.61
C VAL A 80 -1.12 -4.28 17.77
N GLN A 81 -2.40 -4.57 18.04
CA GLN A 81 -3.13 -4.00 19.16
C GLN A 81 -2.49 -4.34 20.51
N GLU A 82 -2.03 -5.57 20.70
CA GLU A 82 -1.36 -6.01 21.93
C GLU A 82 -0.06 -5.23 22.17
N VAL A 83 0.77 -5.05 21.14
CA VAL A 83 2.00 -4.26 21.23
C VAL A 83 1.71 -2.81 21.56
N GLU A 84 0.66 -2.22 20.96
CA GLU A 84 0.23 -0.85 21.26
C GLU A 84 -0.31 -0.71 22.69
N GLN A 85 -1.12 -1.67 23.16
CA GLN A 85 -1.64 -1.71 24.53
C GLN A 85 -0.50 -1.85 25.55
N ARG A 86 0.47 -2.73 25.29
CA ARG A 86 1.66 -2.89 26.14
C ARG A 86 2.43 -1.57 26.25
N ARG A 87 2.70 -0.91 25.12
CA ARG A 87 3.36 0.40 25.08
C ARG A 87 2.59 1.47 25.87
N ARG A 88 1.25 1.47 25.78
CA ARG A 88 0.39 2.38 26.55
C ARG A 88 0.50 2.12 28.06
N ARG A 89 0.40 0.86 28.49
CA ARG A 89 0.52 0.46 29.89
C ARG A 89 1.87 0.82 30.49
N GLU A 90 2.95 0.66 29.72
CA GLU A 90 4.30 1.07 30.13
C GLU A 90 4.40 2.59 30.33
N MET A 91 3.80 3.38 29.44
CA MET A 91 3.75 4.84 29.57
C MET A 91 2.93 5.27 30.80
N GLU A 92 1.74 4.69 30.98
CA GLU A 92 0.88 4.94 32.15
C GLU A 92 1.57 4.54 33.47
N ALA A 93 2.32 3.43 33.48
CA ALA A 93 3.10 3.01 34.63
C ALA A 93 4.24 4.00 34.94
N SER A 94 4.90 4.54 33.91
CA SER A 94 5.92 5.59 34.05
C SER A 94 5.32 6.89 34.62
N ASP A 95 4.18 7.32 34.09
CA ASP A 95 3.46 8.51 34.58
C ASP A 95 2.97 8.32 36.03
N ARG A 96 2.50 7.12 36.36
CA ARG A 96 2.09 6.76 37.73
C ARG A 96 3.25 6.83 38.72
N ARG A 97 4.41 6.26 38.37
CA ARG A 97 5.62 6.35 39.21
C ARG A 97 6.05 7.79 39.45
N TYR A 98 5.94 8.65 38.43
CA TYR A 98 6.21 10.06 38.58
C TYR A 98 5.19 10.76 39.49
N ALA A 99 3.89 10.47 39.35
CA ALA A 99 2.88 11.00 40.25
C ALA A 99 3.11 10.55 41.71
N GLU A 100 3.46 9.28 41.93
CA GLU A 100 3.80 8.74 43.24
C GLU A 100 5.03 9.43 43.86
N SER A 101 6.05 9.79 43.06
CA SER A 101 7.23 10.49 43.56
C SER A 101 6.89 11.92 44.01
N LEU A 102 6.02 12.64 43.30
CA LEU A 102 5.51 13.94 43.71
C LEU A 102 4.72 13.87 45.02
N VAL A 103 3.82 12.89 45.14
CA VAL A 103 3.02 12.67 46.36
C VAL A 103 3.92 12.33 47.55
N ARG A 104 4.97 11.52 47.34
CA ARG A 104 5.93 11.15 48.39
C ARG A 104 6.69 12.37 48.92
N GLU A 105 7.17 13.24 48.04
CA GLU A 105 7.85 14.48 48.43
C GLU A 105 6.90 15.43 49.19
N GLU A 106 5.65 15.55 48.76
CA GLU A 106 4.64 16.34 49.47
C GLU A 106 4.30 15.77 50.84
N ASN A 107 4.12 14.46 50.95
CA ASN A 107 3.88 13.80 52.24
C ASN A 107 5.05 14.01 53.18
N HIS A 108 6.28 13.87 52.70
CA HIS A 108 7.47 14.14 53.52
C HIS A 108 7.51 15.60 54.03
N ARG A 109 7.14 16.57 53.18
CA ARG A 109 7.00 17.98 53.57
C ARG A 109 5.91 18.18 54.65
N ARG A 110 4.76 17.53 54.49
CA ARG A 110 3.64 17.59 55.45
C ARG A 110 3.98 16.94 56.78
N ASP A 111 4.61 15.78 56.75
CA ASP A 111 5.03 15.03 57.95
C ASP A 111 6.06 15.84 58.74
N PHE A 112 7.01 16.49 58.07
CA PHE A 112 7.96 17.38 58.72
C PHE A 112 7.28 18.59 59.36
N GLN A 113 6.34 19.25 58.64
CA GLN A 113 5.57 20.36 59.20
C GLN A 113 4.77 19.94 60.44
N ALA A 114 4.12 18.76 60.39
CA ALA A 114 3.39 18.21 61.52
C ALA A 114 4.31 17.83 62.69
N TRP A 115 5.50 17.32 62.41
CA TRP A 115 6.52 17.04 63.41
C TRP A 115 7.00 18.33 64.10
N CYS A 116 7.36 19.37 63.35
CA CYS A 116 7.76 20.68 63.92
C CYS A 116 6.67 21.31 64.78
N ALA A 117 5.39 21.07 64.49
CA ALA A 117 4.27 21.59 65.27
C ALA A 117 4.05 20.87 66.61
N ARG A 118 4.64 19.67 66.79
CA ARG A 118 4.46 18.80 67.98
C ARG A 118 5.65 18.79 68.94
N ASP A 119 6.83 19.23 68.51
CA ASP A 119 8.08 19.00 69.24
C ASP A 119 8.39 20.11 70.26
N ASP A 120 8.73 19.69 71.48
CA ASP A 120 8.97 20.55 72.65
C ASP A 120 10.43 21.10 72.72
N GLY A 121 11.25 20.84 71.69
CA GLY A 121 12.56 21.51 71.51
C GLY A 121 13.79 20.79 72.06
N VAL A 122 13.74 19.48 72.32
CA VAL A 122 14.87 18.73 72.95
C VAL A 122 15.71 17.86 71.99
N ALA A 123 15.38 17.78 70.69
CA ALA A 123 16.15 16.98 69.71
C ALA A 123 16.26 17.61 68.30
N TRP A 124 16.29 18.93 68.21
CA TRP A 124 16.12 19.67 66.95
C TRP A 124 17.23 19.42 65.90
N GLU A 125 18.51 19.46 66.26
CA GLU A 125 19.63 19.36 65.28
C GLU A 125 19.74 17.97 64.60
N GLU A 126 19.44 16.89 65.31
CA GLU A 126 19.47 15.53 64.75
C GLU A 126 18.25 15.28 63.86
N ALA A 127 17.08 15.76 64.28
CA ALA A 127 15.85 15.68 63.50
C ALA A 127 15.94 16.53 62.22
N GLU A 128 16.54 17.73 62.27
CA GLU A 128 16.79 18.57 61.09
C GLU A 128 17.73 17.91 60.09
N ARG A 129 18.85 17.33 60.57
CA ARG A 129 19.77 16.58 59.70
C ARG A 129 19.09 15.36 59.09
N GLY A 130 18.23 14.67 59.84
CA GLY A 130 17.39 13.58 59.34
C GLY A 130 16.42 14.02 58.25
N HIS A 131 15.71 15.12 58.47
CA HIS A 131 14.79 15.70 57.49
C HIS A 131 15.51 16.20 56.23
N ALA A 132 16.64 16.88 56.38
CA ALA A 132 17.45 17.35 55.24
C ALA A 132 17.92 16.18 54.37
N LYS A 133 18.38 15.07 54.98
CA LYS A 133 18.75 13.84 54.26
C LYS A 133 17.55 13.22 53.54
N SER A 134 16.41 13.07 54.21
CA SER A 134 15.21 12.47 53.66
C SER A 134 14.60 13.33 52.53
N LYS A 135 14.63 14.67 52.67
CA LYS A 135 14.26 15.63 51.63
C LYS A 135 15.18 15.54 50.41
N SER A 136 16.50 15.44 50.62
CA SER A 136 17.45 15.21 49.53
C SER A 136 17.13 13.89 48.82
N ALA A 137 16.92 12.80 49.57
CA ALA A 137 16.60 11.49 49.01
C ALA A 137 15.30 11.48 48.18
N THR A 138 14.23 12.14 48.64
CA THR A 138 12.98 12.26 47.86
C THR A 138 13.15 13.11 46.61
N ARG A 139 14.00 14.14 46.65
CA ARG A 139 14.32 14.99 45.50
C ARG A 139 15.10 14.19 44.45
N ASP A 140 16.14 13.48 44.89
CA ASP A 140 16.99 12.65 44.03
C ASP A 140 16.17 11.51 43.39
N GLU A 141 15.23 10.91 44.12
CA GLU A 141 14.28 9.92 43.60
C GLU A 141 13.39 10.53 42.49
N ARG A 142 12.78 11.69 42.74
CA ARG A 142 11.94 12.38 41.74
C ARG A 142 12.73 12.70 40.48
N GLU A 143 13.95 13.23 40.62
CA GLU A 143 14.83 13.55 39.50
C GLU A 143 15.18 12.29 38.67
N ARG A 144 15.45 11.17 39.33
CA ARG A 144 15.69 9.88 38.66
C ARG A 144 14.45 9.40 37.89
N VAL A 145 13.29 9.38 38.55
CA VAL A 145 12.01 8.94 37.93
C VAL A 145 11.63 9.86 36.75
N GLU A 146 11.86 11.17 36.88
CA GLU A 146 11.62 12.13 35.80
C GLU A 146 12.57 11.92 34.61
N ALA A 147 13.85 11.65 34.89
CA ALA A 147 14.84 11.33 33.86
C ALA A 147 14.47 10.04 33.11
N GLU A 148 14.06 8.99 33.82
CA GLU A 148 13.54 7.74 33.24
C GLU A 148 12.31 7.97 32.36
N ARG A 149 11.33 8.75 32.85
CA ARG A 149 10.14 9.12 32.06
C ARG A 149 10.52 9.87 30.79
N LYS A 150 11.37 10.89 30.88
CA LYS A 150 11.84 11.66 29.73
C LYS A 150 12.60 10.78 28.74
N ALA A 151 13.43 9.86 29.21
CA ALA A 151 14.14 8.91 28.36
C ALA A 151 13.17 7.95 27.65
N ALA A 152 12.15 7.44 28.35
CA ALA A 152 11.10 6.59 27.75
C ALA A 152 10.27 7.34 26.70
N GLN A 153 9.86 8.58 26.99
CA GLN A 153 9.15 9.45 26.04
C GLN A 153 9.97 9.70 24.78
N LYS A 154 11.26 10.07 24.93
CA LYS A 154 12.18 10.25 23.80
C LYS A 154 12.33 8.99 22.96
N LYS A 155 12.47 7.81 23.58
CA LYS A 155 12.53 6.51 22.89
C LYS A 155 11.25 6.23 22.10
N ASN A 156 10.08 6.46 22.68
CA ASN A 156 8.79 6.26 22.01
C ASN A 156 8.60 7.24 20.85
N GLN A 157 8.92 8.52 21.05
CA GLN A 157 8.88 9.54 20.01
C GLN A 157 9.79 9.18 18.84
N PHE A 158 11.03 8.78 19.12
CA PHE A 158 11.96 8.31 18.08
C PHE A 158 11.41 7.10 17.31
N ALA A 159 10.79 6.13 17.99
CA ALA A 159 10.18 4.97 17.34
C ALA A 159 9.00 5.38 16.43
N GLN A 160 8.17 6.32 16.86
CA GLN A 160 7.06 6.85 16.06
C GLN A 160 7.56 7.63 14.84
N ASP A 161 8.54 8.51 15.01
CA ASP A 161 9.13 9.29 13.92
C ASP A 161 9.80 8.38 12.90
N LYS A 162 10.50 7.34 13.36
CA LYS A 162 11.08 6.30 12.50
C LYS A 162 10.00 5.55 11.71
N ALA A 163 8.89 5.17 12.35
CA ALA A 163 7.79 4.48 11.67
C ALA A 163 7.14 5.37 10.60
N LYS A 164 6.88 6.64 10.91
CA LYS A 164 6.37 7.64 9.96
C LYS A 164 7.32 7.84 8.78
N ALA A 165 8.61 7.97 9.04
CA ALA A 165 9.61 8.12 7.97
C ALA A 165 9.66 6.88 7.05
N ILE A 166 9.54 5.67 7.59
CA ILE A 166 9.48 4.44 6.79
C ILE A 166 8.22 4.42 5.90
N GLU A 167 7.07 4.79 6.45
CA GLU A 167 5.82 4.89 5.70
C GLU A 167 5.93 5.93 4.58
N GLU A 168 6.46 7.11 4.87
CA GLU A 168 6.65 8.17 3.88
C GLU A 168 7.56 7.73 2.73
N VAL A 169 8.65 7.01 3.04
CA VAL A 169 9.55 6.44 2.02
C VAL A 169 8.81 5.41 1.16
N LYS A 170 7.97 4.56 1.75
CA LYS A 170 7.15 3.59 1.00
C LYS A 170 6.16 4.30 0.07
N ARG A 171 5.46 5.33 0.57
CA ARG A 171 4.52 6.14 -0.22
C ARG A 171 5.21 6.80 -1.40
N LYS A 172 6.32 7.51 -1.17
CA LYS A 172 7.11 8.15 -2.25
C LYS A 172 7.60 7.14 -3.28
N LYS A 173 7.99 5.94 -2.84
CA LYS A 173 8.38 4.86 -3.76
C LYS A 173 7.20 4.39 -4.61
N ALA A 174 6.02 4.20 -4.01
CA ALA A 174 4.81 3.80 -4.73
C ALA A 174 4.35 4.87 -5.74
N GLU A 175 4.36 6.15 -5.34
CA GLU A 175 4.04 7.29 -6.21
C GLU A 175 5.00 7.38 -7.40
N LYS A 176 6.31 7.22 -7.15
CA LYS A 176 7.32 7.21 -8.22
C LYS A 176 7.10 6.05 -9.20
N LEU A 177 6.85 4.84 -8.70
CA LEU A 177 6.56 3.67 -9.55
C LEU A 177 5.28 3.86 -10.36
N ALA A 178 4.22 4.41 -9.76
CA ALA A 178 2.97 4.70 -10.45
C ALA A 178 3.14 5.80 -11.53
N SER A 179 3.91 6.85 -11.22
CA SER A 179 4.27 7.90 -12.18
C SER A 179 5.08 7.35 -13.35
N GLU A 180 6.12 6.55 -13.08
CA GLU A 180 6.92 5.89 -14.12
C GLU A 180 6.08 4.97 -15.01
N ALA A 181 5.17 4.17 -14.41
CA ALA A 181 4.27 3.31 -15.15
C ALA A 181 3.28 4.10 -16.03
N THR A 182 2.85 5.28 -15.58
CA THR A 182 1.96 6.16 -16.35
C THR A 182 2.71 6.76 -17.53
N ILE A 183 3.91 7.30 -17.29
CA ILE A 183 4.78 7.85 -18.35
C ILE A 183 5.06 6.78 -19.43
N GLN A 184 5.37 5.55 -19.04
CA GLN A 184 5.62 4.47 -20.01
C GLN A 184 4.39 4.12 -20.88
N LYS A 185 3.18 4.31 -20.36
CA LYS A 185 1.93 4.03 -21.09
C LYS A 185 1.49 5.19 -21.98
N THR A 186 1.67 6.43 -21.52
CA THR A 186 1.13 7.62 -22.20
C THR A 186 2.15 8.32 -23.11
N THR A 187 3.44 8.03 -22.96
CA THR A 187 4.50 8.71 -23.72
C THR A 187 5.23 7.77 -24.67
N LYS A 188 5.57 8.27 -25.87
CA LYS A 188 6.47 7.60 -26.82
C LYS A 188 7.90 8.09 -26.61
N ARG A 189 8.91 7.41 -27.18
CA ARG A 189 10.32 7.88 -27.15
C ARG A 189 10.63 8.66 -28.43
N CYS A 190 11.32 9.80 -28.30
CA CYS A 190 11.77 10.56 -29.46
C CYS A 190 12.78 9.72 -30.30
N PRO A 191 12.55 9.56 -31.62
CA PRO A 191 13.43 8.78 -32.50
C PRO A 191 14.72 9.51 -32.89
N GLY A 192 14.84 10.80 -32.56
CA GLY A 192 16.02 11.60 -32.87
C GLY A 192 17.30 10.97 -32.31
N PHE A 193 18.37 11.03 -33.11
CA PHE A 193 19.66 10.43 -32.80
C PHE A 193 20.15 10.90 -31.41
N LEU A 194 20.28 9.96 -30.47
CA LEU A 194 20.71 10.16 -29.08
C LEU A 194 19.76 11.00 -28.20
N CYS A 195 18.52 11.30 -28.63
CA CYS A 195 17.57 12.06 -27.83
C CYS A 195 16.80 11.17 -26.83
N GLY A 196 16.00 10.21 -27.32
CA GLY A 196 15.29 9.22 -26.49
C GLY A 196 14.34 9.76 -25.42
N ARG A 197 14.05 11.08 -25.40
CA ARG A 197 13.19 11.69 -24.39
C ARG A 197 11.73 11.23 -24.54
N PRO A 198 10.99 11.06 -23.43
CA PRO A 198 9.57 10.76 -23.50
C PRO A 198 8.81 11.96 -24.09
N ILE A 199 7.89 11.68 -25.01
CA ILE A 199 7.06 12.65 -25.74
C ILE A 199 5.58 12.31 -25.56
N GLU A 200 4.80 13.30 -25.16
CA GLU A 200 3.34 13.23 -25.05
C GLU A 200 2.70 13.84 -26.31
N ARG A 201 1.53 13.35 -26.69
CA ARG A 201 0.81 13.83 -27.88
C ARG A 201 0.23 15.22 -27.60
N ASN A 202 0.49 16.19 -28.47
CA ASN A 202 -0.30 17.41 -28.53
C ASN A 202 -1.52 17.20 -29.45
N GLU A 203 -2.67 17.75 -29.07
CA GLU A 203 -3.89 17.64 -29.89
C GLU A 203 -3.72 18.39 -31.23
N GLY A 204 -4.25 17.82 -32.33
CA GLY A 204 -4.41 18.53 -33.61
C GLY A 204 -3.61 17.98 -34.81
N CYS A 205 -2.36 17.54 -34.68
CA CYS A 205 -1.57 17.08 -35.83
C CYS A 205 -0.62 15.91 -35.50
N ALA A 206 -0.46 14.98 -36.44
CA ALA A 206 0.46 13.85 -36.30
C ALA A 206 1.93 14.20 -36.57
N HIS A 207 2.22 15.39 -37.13
CA HIS A 207 3.59 15.88 -37.29
C HIS A 207 4.08 16.48 -35.97
N MET A 208 5.18 15.96 -35.44
CA MET A 208 5.77 16.44 -34.20
C MET A 208 7.26 16.75 -34.37
N THR A 209 7.68 17.84 -33.74
CA THR A 209 9.07 18.28 -33.67
C THR A 209 9.58 18.07 -32.25
N GLY A 210 10.70 17.37 -32.10
CA GLY A 210 11.30 17.10 -30.79
C GLY A 210 11.80 18.39 -30.15
N LEU A 211 11.24 18.76 -28.99
CA LEU A 211 11.48 20.05 -28.32
C LEU A 211 12.96 20.44 -28.14
N LEU A 212 13.84 19.47 -27.90
CA LEU A 212 15.26 19.73 -27.62
C LEU A 212 16.22 19.30 -28.74
N CYS A 213 15.82 18.34 -29.57
CA CYS A 213 16.67 17.83 -30.65
C CYS A 213 16.29 18.37 -32.03
N GLY A 214 15.16 19.07 -32.15
CA GLY A 214 14.65 19.63 -33.40
C GLY A 214 14.22 18.58 -34.44
N HIS A 215 14.29 17.29 -34.12
CA HIS A 215 13.98 16.24 -35.07
C HIS A 215 12.47 16.18 -35.34
N GLU A 216 12.10 16.17 -36.61
CA GLU A 216 10.72 16.14 -37.09
C GLU A 216 10.32 14.72 -37.48
N PHE A 217 9.19 14.26 -36.95
CA PHE A 217 8.73 12.88 -37.17
C PHE A 217 7.20 12.77 -37.05
N CYS A 218 6.66 11.68 -37.57
CA CYS A 218 5.25 11.32 -37.38
C CYS A 218 5.03 10.72 -35.98
N TYR A 219 4.17 11.30 -35.15
CA TYR A 219 3.88 10.80 -33.79
C TYR A 219 3.30 9.38 -33.79
N GLU A 220 2.52 9.02 -34.81
CA GLU A 220 1.84 7.72 -34.87
C GLU A 220 2.82 6.57 -35.08
N CYS A 221 3.70 6.71 -36.07
CA CYS A 221 4.62 5.64 -36.47
C CYS A 221 6.10 5.90 -36.17
N LEU A 222 6.47 7.08 -35.69
CA LEU A 222 7.84 7.56 -35.43
C LEU A 222 8.73 7.57 -36.68
N ALA A 223 8.14 7.67 -37.87
CA ALA A 223 8.87 7.81 -39.13
C ALA A 223 9.43 9.24 -39.26
N ASP A 224 10.64 9.35 -39.80
CA ASP A 224 11.32 10.62 -40.07
C ASP A 224 10.53 11.46 -41.08
N HIS A 225 10.24 12.72 -40.72
CA HIS A 225 9.41 13.60 -41.54
C HIS A 225 10.10 14.05 -42.83
N GLN A 226 11.42 14.26 -42.80
CA GLN A 226 12.17 14.62 -44.00
C GLN A 226 12.13 13.51 -45.06
N ALA A 227 12.15 12.24 -44.64
CA ALA A 227 11.97 11.10 -45.51
C ALA A 227 10.56 11.04 -46.11
N ILE A 228 9.53 11.34 -45.33
CA ILE A 228 8.13 11.41 -45.79
C ILE A 228 7.98 12.53 -46.83
N LEU A 229 8.54 13.72 -46.60
CA LEU A 229 8.49 14.82 -47.57
C LEU A 229 9.21 14.48 -48.89
N LYS A 230 10.32 13.73 -48.83
CA LYS A 230 11.12 13.36 -50.02
C LYS A 230 10.56 12.18 -50.81
N SER A 231 9.93 11.22 -50.16
CA SER A 231 9.55 9.93 -50.76
C SER A 231 8.06 9.60 -50.59
N GLY A 232 7.27 10.56 -50.11
CA GLY A 232 5.83 10.45 -49.90
C GLY A 232 5.44 9.50 -48.77
N ASN A 233 4.15 9.17 -48.76
CA ASN A 233 3.50 8.43 -47.67
C ASN A 233 4.05 7.00 -47.47
N THR A 234 4.76 6.45 -48.46
CA THR A 234 5.40 5.11 -48.37
C THR A 234 6.43 4.98 -47.24
N LYS A 235 6.94 6.10 -46.70
CA LYS A 235 7.90 6.10 -45.59
C LYS A 235 7.25 5.97 -44.21
N HIS A 236 5.94 6.11 -44.11
CA HIS A 236 5.23 5.70 -42.90
C HIS A 236 5.40 4.19 -42.68
N LYS A 237 5.27 3.72 -41.43
CA LYS A 237 5.20 2.27 -41.18
C LYS A 237 3.90 1.71 -41.73
N ARG A 238 3.89 0.46 -42.19
CA ARG A 238 2.69 -0.22 -42.75
C ARG A 238 1.43 -0.16 -41.86
N GLY A 239 1.56 -0.06 -40.55
CA GLY A 239 0.43 0.07 -39.63
C GLY A 239 0.02 1.53 -39.30
N CYS A 240 0.64 2.52 -39.94
CA CYS A 240 0.31 3.93 -39.75
C CYS A 240 -0.91 4.31 -40.58
N MET A 241 -1.83 5.11 -40.04
CA MET A 241 -3.00 5.62 -40.78
C MET A 241 -2.62 6.41 -42.04
N TYR A 242 -1.42 6.98 -42.10
CA TYR A 242 -0.91 7.75 -43.23
C TYR A 242 -0.10 6.92 -44.24
N HIS A 243 0.04 5.59 -44.03
CA HIS A 243 0.66 4.72 -45.02
C HIS A 243 -0.29 4.52 -46.22
N PRO A 244 0.19 4.44 -47.47
CA PRO A 244 -0.66 4.32 -48.66
C PRO A 244 -1.71 3.22 -48.58
N ASP A 245 -1.34 2.07 -48.01
CA ASP A 245 -2.24 0.92 -47.81
C ASP A 245 -3.40 1.18 -46.82
N ASN A 246 -3.32 2.24 -46.02
CA ASN A 246 -4.29 2.58 -44.96
C ASN A 246 -4.92 3.96 -45.13
N LEU A 247 -4.59 4.69 -46.20
CA LEU A 247 -5.23 5.98 -46.46
C LEU A 247 -6.72 5.74 -46.70
N PRO A 248 -7.62 6.52 -46.07
CA PRO A 248 -9.02 6.46 -46.41
C PRO A 248 -9.14 6.76 -47.92
N GLY A 249 -9.79 5.86 -48.65
CA GLY A 249 -10.08 6.08 -50.06
C GLY A 249 -10.83 7.39 -50.18
N ILE A 250 -10.23 8.36 -50.86
CA ILE A 250 -10.93 9.57 -51.23
C ILE A 250 -11.79 9.13 -52.41
N ASP A 251 -13.07 8.90 -52.17
CA ASP A 251 -14.03 8.72 -53.26
C ASP A 251 -13.99 10.01 -54.09
N GLU A 252 -13.70 9.90 -55.38
CA GLU A 252 -13.36 10.99 -56.31
C GLU A 252 -14.55 11.90 -56.69
N GLU A 253 -15.60 11.97 -55.87
CA GLU A 253 -16.83 12.74 -56.13
C GLU A 253 -17.08 13.81 -55.05
N GLU A 254 -16.38 14.94 -55.14
CA GLU A 254 -16.91 16.29 -54.85
C GLU A 254 -15.73 17.28 -54.84
N TRP A 255 -15.37 17.74 -56.05
CA TRP A 255 -14.63 19.00 -56.20
C TRP A 255 -15.67 20.05 -56.59
N ASP A 256 -16.39 20.60 -55.61
CA ASP A 256 -17.20 21.79 -55.81
C ASP A 256 -16.29 23.01 -55.82
N ASP A 257 -16.11 23.55 -57.02
CA ASP A 257 -15.33 24.72 -57.39
C ASP A 257 -16.02 26.03 -56.92
N SER A 258 -16.64 26.04 -55.73
CA SER A 258 -17.50 27.13 -55.25
C SER A 258 -16.79 28.18 -54.37
N TYR A 259 -15.47 28.11 -54.24
CA TYR A 259 -14.68 29.13 -53.52
C TYR A 259 -13.56 29.70 -54.40
N MET A 260 -13.97 30.49 -55.41
CA MET A 260 -13.21 31.65 -55.90
C MET A 260 -13.74 32.93 -55.26
#